data_AF-A0AAN8R3R6-F1
#
_entry.id   AF-A0AAN8R3R6-F1
#
_cell.length_a   1.000
_cell.length_b   1.000
_cell.length_c   1.000
_cell.angle_alpha   90.00
_cell.angle_beta   90.00
_cell.angle_gamma   90.00
#
_symmetry.space_group_name_H-M   'P 1'
#
loop_
_entity.id
_entity.type
_entity.pdbx_description
1 polymer ?
#
loop_
_entity_poly.entity_id
_entity_poly.type
_entity_poly.pdbx_seq_one_letter_code
_entity_poly.pdbx_strand_id
1 'polypeptide(L)' 'MWEFMSSRKHSVMVKDIDEGIHRVLTSDYAFLMESTTIEFVTQRNCNLTQIGGLIDSKAYGVGTPMGTSSSQHI' A
#
# COMPACT_ATOMS: atom_id res chain seq x y z
N MET A 1 14.73 -2.21 8.38
CA MET A 1 13.39 -1.57 8.34
C MET A 1 12.35 -2.42 9.06
N TRP A 2 12.17 -3.69 8.68
CA TRP A 2 11.19 -4.59 9.30
C TRP A 2 11.33 -4.75 10.83
N GLU A 3 12.53 -4.94 11.36
CA GLU A 3 12.77 -5.10 12.81
C GLU A 3 12.16 -3.96 13.66
N PHE A 4 12.28 -2.72 13.18
CA PHE A 4 11.70 -1.55 13.83
C PHE A 4 10.16 -1.58 13.78
N MET A 5 9.58 -1.96 12.64
CA MET A 5 8.13 -2.02 12.47
C MET A 5 7.51 -3.17 13.28
N SER A 6 8.20 -4.31 13.32
CA SER A 6 7.77 -5.51 14.05
C SER A 6 7.76 -5.29 15.56
N SER A 7 8.84 -4.71 16.10
CA SER A 7 8.94 -4.41 17.54
C SER A 7 7.93 -3.35 18.03
N ARG A 8 7.37 -2.53 17.11
CA ARG A 8 6.41 -1.46 17.41
C ARG A 8 5.06 -1.66 16.71
N LYS A 9 4.67 -2.91 16.46
CA LYS A 9 3.51 -3.28 15.65
C LYS A 9 2.24 -2.48 15.97
N HIS A 10 1.93 -2.32 17.26
CA HIS A 10 0.72 -1.62 17.73
C HIS A 10 0.72 -0.12 17.45
N SER A 11 1.88 0.51 17.29
CA SER A 11 1.97 1.94 17.05
C SER A 11 2.25 2.29 15.60
N VAL A 12 2.85 1.41 14.79
CA VAL A 12 3.26 1.73 13.41
C VAL A 12 2.46 1.02 12.33
N MET A 13 1.77 -0.08 12.64
CA MET A 13 0.88 -0.74 11.67
C MET A 13 -0.54 -0.20 11.81
N VAL A 14 -1.14 0.14 10.68
CA VAL A 14 -2.54 0.56 10.54
C VAL A 14 -3.36 -0.60 9.98
N LYS A 15 -4.68 -0.57 10.18
CA LYS A 15 -5.58 -1.64 9.74
C LYS A 15 -5.94 -1.53 8.26
N ASP A 16 -6.09 -0.31 7.78
CA ASP A 16 -6.55 -0.01 6.43
C ASP A 16 -5.86 1.24 5.86
N ILE A 17 -6.13 1.50 4.58
CA ILE A 17 -5.50 2.59 3.81
C ILE A 17 -6.00 3.95 4.30
N ASP A 18 -7.28 4.09 4.63
CA ASP A 18 -7.87 5.36 5.05
C ASP A 18 -7.30 5.82 6.39
N GLU A 19 -7.13 4.89 7.35
CA GLU A 19 -6.43 5.13 8.62
C GLU A 19 -4.99 5.57 8.36
N GLY A 20 -4.29 4.90 7.44
CA GLY A 20 -2.94 5.25 7.02
C GLY A 20 -2.84 6.68 6.46
N ILE A 21 -3.72 7.03 5.52
CA ILE A 21 -3.78 8.36 4.90
C ILE A 21 -4.08 9.44 5.95
N HIS A 22 -5.10 9.21 6.79
CA HIS A 22 -5.46 10.16 7.84
C HIS A 22 -4.29 10.41 8.80
N ARG A 23 -3.52 9.37 9.11
CA ARG A 23 -2.38 9.46 10.00
C ARG A 23 -1.20 10.23 9.41
N VAL A 24 -0.93 10.05 8.10
CA VAL A 24 0.08 10.85 7.38
C VAL A 24 -0.28 12.34 7.39
N LEU A 25 -1.57 12.68 7.31
CA LEU A 25 -2.03 14.08 7.31
C LEU A 25 -2.01 14.75 8.68
N THR A 26 -2.15 13.97 9.76
CA THR A 26 -2.35 14.48 11.12
C THR A 26 -1.14 14.35 12.04
N SER A 27 -0.14 13.55 11.64
CA SER A 27 1.04 13.27 12.45
C SER A 27 2.30 13.11 11.60
N ASP A 28 3.46 13.15 12.23
CA ASP A 28 4.75 12.87 11.57
C ASP A 28 4.89 11.36 11.29
N TYR A 29 4.19 10.89 10.26
CA TYR A 29 4.08 9.49 9.89
C TYR A 29 4.25 9.32 8.37
N ALA A 30 5.10 8.38 7.97
CA ALA A 30 5.24 7.95 6.59
C ALA A 30 4.57 6.58 6.40
N PHE A 31 3.76 6.44 5.36
CA PHE A 31 3.02 5.21 5.08
C PHE A 31 3.57 4.51 3.84
N LEU A 32 3.89 3.23 3.97
CA LEU A 32 4.31 2.38 2.84
C LEU A 32 3.07 1.75 2.20
N MET A 33 2.92 1.97 0.91
CA MET A 33 1.74 1.66 0.11
C MET A 33 2.16 1.36 -1.33
N GLU A 34 1.33 0.63 -2.08
CA GLU A 34 1.59 0.34 -3.49
C GLU A 34 1.56 1.61 -4.35
N SER A 35 2.41 1.65 -5.37
CA SER A 35 2.60 2.85 -6.22
C SER A 35 1.33 3.32 -6.91
N THR A 36 0.50 2.40 -7.39
CA THR A 36 -0.80 2.70 -8.01
C THR A 36 -1.74 3.42 -7.04
N THR A 37 -1.73 3.01 -5.77
CA THR A 37 -2.57 3.62 -4.74
C THR A 37 -1.99 4.98 -4.31
N ILE A 38 -0.66 5.10 -4.19
CA ILE A 38 0.00 6.41 -3.95
C ILE A 38 -0.37 7.40 -5.05
N GLU A 39 -0.25 7.02 -6.31
CA GLU A 39 -0.59 7.88 -7.45
C GLU A 39 -2.06 8.29 -7.40
N PHE A 40 -2.97 7.35 -7.17
CA PHE A 40 -4.41 7.60 -7.06
C PHE A 40 -4.76 8.59 -5.94
N VAL A 41 -4.12 8.46 -4.77
CA VAL A 41 -4.38 9.30 -3.59
C VAL A 41 -3.76 10.68 -3.73
N THR A 42 -2.51 10.78 -4.21
CA THR A 42 -1.80 12.05 -4.38
C THR A 42 -2.43 12.92 -5.48
N GLN A 43 -2.99 12.31 -6.54
CA GLN A 43 -3.78 13.03 -7.55
C GLN A 43 -5.05 13.69 -6.97
N ARG A 44 -5.61 13.15 -5.89
CA ARG A 44 -6.83 13.69 -5.24
C ARG A 44 -6.51 14.61 -4.07
N ASN A 45 -5.37 14.43 -3.43
CA ASN A 45 -4.98 15.18 -2.26
C ASN A 45 -3.56 15.72 -2.42
N CYS A 46 -3.47 16.98 -2.84
CA CYS A 46 -2.22 17.68 -3.10
C CYS A 46 -1.33 17.87 -1.86
N ASN A 47 -1.86 17.65 -0.65
CA ASN A 47 -1.05 17.71 0.59
C ASN A 47 -0.19 16.45 0.77
N LEU A 48 -0.42 15.41 -0.04
CA LEU A 48 0.34 14.17 -0.01
C LEU A 48 1.31 14.13 -1.17
N THR A 49 2.49 13.58 -0.92
CA THR A 49 3.53 13.43 -1.94
C THR A 49 4.14 12.04 -1.85
N GLN A 50 4.52 11.50 -3.01
CA GLN A 50 5.35 10.30 -3.05
C GLN A 50 6.79 10.69 -2.72
N ILE A 51 7.41 9.94 -1.80
CA ILE A 51 8.82 10.11 -1.46
C ILE A 51 9.61 8.92 -1.98
N GLY A 52 10.63 9.21 -2.79
CA GLY A 52 11.51 8.20 -3.39
C GLY A 52 10.88 7.45 -4.57
N GLY A 53 11.51 6.35 -4.97
CA GLY A 53 11.09 5.49 -6.07
C GLY A 53 10.38 4.21 -5.60
N LEU A 54 10.23 3.25 -6.52
CA LEU A 54 9.69 1.93 -6.23
C LEU A 54 10.69 1.11 -5.38
N ILE A 55 10.19 0.45 -4.34
CA ILE A 55 10.98 -0.48 -3.51
C ILE A 55 11.09 -1.85 -4.20
N ASP A 56 10.05 -2.23 -4.93
CA ASP A 56 9.97 -3.46 -5.70
C ASP A 56 9.06 -3.29 -6.95
N SER A 57 9.04 -4.32 -7.80
CA SER A 57 8.16 -4.40 -8.97
C SER A 57 7.18 -5.54 -8.79
N LYS A 58 5.90 -5.21 -8.59
CA LYS A 58 4.77 -6.15 -8.47
C LYS A 58 3.67 -5.80 -9.45
N ALA A 59 2.80 -6.76 -9.72
CA ALA A 59 1.67 -6.61 -10.63
C ALA A 59 0.45 -7.35 -10.07
N TYR A 60 -0.74 -6.86 -10.41
CA TYR A 60 -1.99 -7.54 -10.10
C TYR A 60 -2.24 -8.70 -11.07
N GLY A 61 -2.83 -9.77 -10.55
CA GLY A 61 -3.25 -10.94 -11.33
C GLY A 61 -4.65 -11.40 -10.93
N VAL A 62 -5.34 -12.06 -11.84
CA VAL A 62 -6.66 -12.66 -11.56
C VAL A 62 -6.46 -14.02 -10.92
N GLY A 63 -6.84 -14.16 -9.65
CA GLY A 63 -6.76 -15.41 -8.92
C GLY A 63 -7.92 -16.35 -9.23
N THR A 64 -7.69 -17.42 -9.97
CA THR A 64 -8.66 -18.50 -10.21
C THR A 64 -8.36 -19.72 -9.33
N PRO A 65 -9.38 -20.50 -8.88
CA PRO A 65 -9.13 -21.76 -8.20
C PRO A 65 -8.29 -22.71 -9.05
N MET A 66 -7.37 -23.45 -8.43
CA MET A 66 -6.54 -24.41 -9.15
C MET A 66 -7.40 -25.51 -9.77
N GLY A 67 -7.15 -25.80 -11.06
CA GLY A 67 -7.84 -26.90 -11.78
C GLY A 67 -9.15 -26.52 -12.44
N THR A 68 -9.57 -25.25 -12.44
CA THR A 68 -10.73 -24.81 -13.23
C THR A 68 -10.30 -24.47 -14.66
N SER A 69 -11.17 -24.77 -15.63
CA SER A 69 -10.99 -24.37 -17.04
C SER A 69 -11.07 -22.86 -17.26
N SER A 70 -11.45 -22.11 -16.23
CA SER A 70 -11.57 -20.65 -16.22
C SER A 70 -10.22 -19.94 -16.41
N SER A 71 -9.09 -20.54 -15.97
CA SER A 71 -7.77 -19.95 -16.17
C SER A 71 -7.33 -19.93 -17.63
N GLN A 72 -7.92 -20.75 -18.50
CA GLN A 72 -7.60 -20.80 -19.93
C GLN A 72 -8.35 -19.73 -20.75
N HIS A 73 -9.32 -19.06 -20.15
CA HIS A 73 -10.20 -18.07 -20.81
C HIS A 73 -9.95 -16.63 -20.34
N ILE A 74 -8.93 -16.41 -19.51
CA ILE A 74 -8.47 -15.09 -19.02
C ILE A 74 -7.12 -14.81 -19.68
#